data_AF-A0A8S2G0T2-F1
#
_entry.id   AF-A0A8S2G0T2-F1
#
_cell.length_a   1.000
_cell.length_b   1.000
_cell.length_c   1.000
_cell.angle_alpha   90.00
_cell.angle_beta   90.00
_cell.angle_gamma   90.00
#
_symmetry.space_group_name_H-M   'P 1'
#
loop_
_entity.id
_entity.type
_entity.pdbx_description
1 polymer ?
#
loop_
_entity_poly.entity_id
_entity_poly.type
_entity_poly.pdbx_seq_one_letter_code
_entity_poly.pdbx_strand_id
1 'polypeptide(L)'
;MSNEAINIIENVKKKLEKYSELKQDDKVQEYLTKLQHVGVTIDLLKRTKVDYVVKKLCSQNNRVYSETAKDLLKKWISEPNKNGHSMNGKLNTNKSTKKRKSNEDFSNEA
;
A
#
# COMPACT_ATOMS: atom_id res chain seq x y z
N MET A 1 2.09 -19.05 9.29
CA MET A 1 2.12 -17.99 8.24
C MET A 1 1.52 -18.56 6.99
N SER A 2 0.47 -17.96 6.45
CA SER A 2 -0.25 -18.49 5.28
C SER A 2 0.54 -18.28 4.00
N ASN A 3 0.83 -19.35 3.27
CA ASN A 3 1.47 -19.30 1.94
C ASN A 3 0.70 -18.43 0.94
N GLU A 4 -0.61 -18.29 1.13
CA GLU A 4 -1.50 -17.51 0.28
C GLU A 4 -1.11 -16.03 0.22
N ALA A 5 -0.82 -15.40 1.37
CA ALA A 5 -0.41 -13.99 1.41
C ALA A 5 0.93 -13.75 0.69
N ILE A 6 1.89 -14.69 0.82
CA ILE A 6 3.17 -14.62 0.11
C ILE A 6 2.93 -14.70 -1.39
N ASN A 7 2.08 -15.63 -1.84
CA ASN A 7 1.77 -15.82 -3.26
C ASN A 7 1.08 -14.58 -3.87
N ILE A 8 0.12 -13.99 -3.14
CA ILE A 8 -0.56 -12.76 -3.57
C ILE A 8 0.45 -11.62 -3.72
N ILE A 9 1.31 -11.39 -2.73
CA ILE A 9 2.30 -10.31 -2.76
C ILE A 9 3.32 -10.52 -3.88
N GLU A 10 3.81 -11.74 -4.07
CA GLU A 10 4.72 -12.08 -5.18
C GLU A 10 4.07 -11.86 -6.55
N ASN A 11 2.78 -12.19 -6.70
CA ASN A 11 2.04 -11.92 -7.92
C ASN A 11 1.88 -10.42 -8.16
N VAL A 12 1.48 -9.65 -7.13
CA VAL A 12 1.38 -8.19 -7.21
C VAL A 12 2.71 -7.56 -7.58
N LYS A 13 3.81 -8.00 -6.97
CA LYS A 13 5.17 -7.57 -7.28
C LYS A 13 5.51 -7.78 -8.76
N LYS A 14 5.29 -8.98 -9.29
CA LYS A 14 5.53 -9.29 -10.73
C LYS A 14 4.70 -8.40 -11.65
N LYS A 15 3.45 -8.15 -11.29
CA LYS A 15 2.54 -7.27 -12.04
C LYS A 15 3.03 -5.82 -12.02
N LEU A 16 3.46 -5.32 -10.86
CA LEU A 16 4.02 -3.97 -10.72
C LEU A 16 5.25 -3.76 -11.59
N GLU A 17 6.18 -4.72 -11.62
CA GLU A 17 7.36 -4.64 -12.49
C GLU A 17 6.96 -4.62 -13.97
N LYS A 18 6.13 -5.57 -14.40
CA LYS A 18 5.64 -5.65 -15.78
C LYS A 18 4.92 -4.37 -16.21
N TYR A 19 4.00 -3.85 -15.40
CA TYR A 19 3.22 -2.66 -15.76
C TYR A 19 4.07 -1.38 -15.72
N SER A 20 5.09 -1.32 -14.86
CA SER A 20 6.09 -0.24 -14.88
C SER A 20 6.89 -0.23 -16.18
N GLU A 21 7.33 -1.40 -16.65
CA GLU A 21 8.04 -1.53 -17.94
C GLU A 21 7.14 -1.15 -19.13
N LEU A 22 5.87 -1.55 -19.07
CA LEU A 22 4.86 -1.19 -20.08
C LEU A 22 4.34 0.25 -19.95
N LYS A 23 4.82 1.03 -18.97
CA LYS A 23 4.35 2.40 -18.65
C LYS A 23 2.82 2.49 -18.46
N GLN A 24 2.22 1.43 -17.92
CA GLN A 24 0.79 1.39 -17.61
C GLN A 24 0.53 1.93 -16.21
N ASP A 25 0.62 3.26 -16.07
CA ASP A 25 0.63 3.94 -14.78
C ASP A 25 -0.64 3.72 -13.94
N ASP A 26 -1.82 3.69 -14.57
CA ASP A 26 -3.10 3.37 -13.90
C ASP A 26 -3.09 1.97 -13.28
N LYS A 27 -2.50 1.01 -14.00
CA LYS A 27 -2.36 -0.37 -13.51
C LYS A 27 -1.34 -0.44 -12.38
N VAL A 28 -0.24 0.29 -12.47
CA VAL A 28 0.72 0.38 -11.36
C VAL A 28 0.02 0.92 -10.10
N GLN A 29 -0.79 1.98 -10.22
CA GLN A 29 -1.57 2.52 -9.09
C GLN A 29 -2.55 1.49 -8.52
N GLU A 30 -3.34 0.81 -9.37
CA GLU A 30 -4.31 -0.21 -8.95
C GLU A 30 -3.65 -1.30 -8.09
N TYR A 31 -2.49 -1.80 -8.53
CA TYR A 31 -1.77 -2.87 -7.84
C TYR A 31 -1.04 -2.38 -6.58
N LEU A 32 -0.60 -1.13 -6.52
CA LEU A 32 -0.12 -0.52 -5.28
C LEU A 32 -1.24 -0.43 -4.25
N THR A 33 -2.45 -0.01 -4.65
CA THR A 33 -3.63 0.01 -3.76
C THR A 33 -3.98 -1.39 -3.25
N LYS A 34 -3.97 -2.40 -4.12
CA LYS A 34 -4.15 -3.81 -3.73
C LYS A 34 -3.13 -4.23 -2.67
N LEU A 35 -1.87 -3.83 -2.84
CA LEU A 35 -0.82 -4.11 -1.87
C LEU A 35 -1.08 -3.46 -0.51
N GLN A 36 -1.74 -2.29 -0.46
CA GLN A 36 -2.16 -1.70 0.82
C GLN A 36 -3.23 -2.54 1.53
N HIS A 37 -4.18 -3.10 0.77
CA HIS A 37 -5.30 -3.88 1.31
C HIS A 37 -4.88 -5.27 1.79
N VAL A 38 -3.88 -5.89 1.16
CA VAL A 38 -3.36 -7.22 1.57
C VAL A 38 -2.74 -7.19 2.98
N GLY A 39 -2.40 -6.01 3.51
CA GLY A 39 -1.85 -5.91 4.87
C GLY A 39 -0.43 -6.47 4.95
N VAL A 40 0.46 -5.96 4.09
CA VAL A 40 1.85 -6.44 4.01
C VAL A 40 2.62 -6.14 5.30
N THR A 41 2.96 -7.20 6.03
CA THR A 41 3.77 -7.13 7.26
C THR A 41 5.26 -7.14 6.97
N ILE A 42 6.09 -6.75 7.94
CA ILE A 42 7.56 -6.76 7.84
C ILE A 42 8.12 -8.14 7.44
N ASP A 43 7.54 -9.23 7.95
CA ASP A 43 7.98 -10.59 7.59
C ASP A 43 7.73 -10.86 6.10
N LEU A 44 6.56 -10.47 5.59
CA LEU A 44 6.22 -10.61 4.17
C LEU A 44 7.09 -9.70 3.30
N LEU A 45 7.43 -8.49 3.74
CA LEU A 45 8.39 -7.62 3.03
C LEU A 45 9.76 -8.28 2.92
N LYS A 46 10.27 -8.86 4.02
CA LYS A 46 11.59 -9.52 4.04
C LYS A 46 11.61 -10.74 3.11
N ARG A 47 10.52 -11.51 3.05
CA ARG A 47 10.41 -12.71 2.20
C ARG A 47 10.26 -12.37 0.72
N THR A 48 9.39 -11.42 0.39
CA THR A 48 9.02 -11.11 -1.00
C THR A 48 9.89 -10.03 -1.64
N LYS A 49 10.56 -9.21 -0.82
CA LYS A 49 11.34 -8.03 -1.25
C LYS A 49 10.51 -7.09 -2.13
N VAL A 50 9.20 -7.03 -1.91
CA VAL A 50 8.31 -6.12 -2.65
C VAL A 50 8.62 -4.65 -2.35
N ASP A 51 9.24 -4.36 -1.21
CA ASP A 51 9.72 -3.01 -0.86
C ASP A 51 10.69 -2.43 -1.90
N TYR A 52 11.55 -3.28 -2.47
CA TYR A 52 12.52 -2.87 -3.48
C TYR A 52 11.83 -2.40 -4.76
N VAL A 53 10.79 -3.11 -5.20
CA VAL A 53 10.00 -2.73 -6.37
C VAL A 53 9.29 -1.41 -6.12
N VAL A 54 8.66 -1.23 -4.95
CA VAL A 54 7.98 0.03 -4.62
C VAL A 54 8.97 1.20 -4.48
N LYS A 55 10.18 0.99 -3.95
CA LYS A 55 11.26 2.01 -3.95
C LYS A 55 11.68 2.41 -5.36
N LYS A 56 11.80 1.44 -6.27
CA LYS A 56 12.11 1.70 -7.68
C LYS A 56 11.00 2.54 -8.33
N LEU A 57 9.73 2.18 -8.11
CA LEU A 57 8.58 2.95 -8.60
C LEU A 57 8.56 4.38 -8.03
N CYS A 58 8.86 4.54 -6.74
CA CYS A 58 8.96 5.86 -6.11
C CYS A 58 10.05 6.73 -6.77
N SER A 59 11.15 6.11 -7.21
CA SER A 59 12.27 6.81 -7.87
C SER A 59 11.94 7.25 -9.30
N GLN A 60 10.94 6.64 -9.95
CA GLN A 60 10.44 7.07 -11.26
C GLN A 60 9.64 8.39 -11.18
N ASN A 61 9.29 8.85 -9.97
CA ASN A 61 8.60 10.12 -9.69
C ASN A 61 7.33 10.35 -10.55
N ASN A 62 6.58 9.27 -10.80
CA ASN A 62 5.35 9.34 -11.59
C ASN A 62 4.22 10.03 -10.80
N ARG A 63 3.54 11.01 -11.41
CA ARG A 63 2.50 11.80 -10.73
C ARG A 63 1.27 10.98 -10.33
N VAL A 64 1.03 9.84 -10.98
CA VAL A 64 -0.13 8.97 -10.77
C VAL A 64 0.04 8.16 -9.48
N TYR A 65 1.13 7.40 -9.37
CA TYR A 65 1.31 6.43 -8.27
C TYR A 65 2.41 6.77 -7.26
N SER A 66 3.22 7.82 -7.47
CA SER A 66 4.34 8.12 -6.56
C SER A 66 3.89 8.45 -5.14
N GLU A 67 2.74 9.09 -4.96
CA GLU A 67 2.19 9.37 -3.63
C GLU A 67 1.82 8.08 -2.90
N THR A 68 1.08 7.18 -3.56
CA THR A 68 0.70 5.86 -3.02
C THR A 68 1.93 5.01 -2.68
N ALA A 69 2.94 5.00 -3.56
CA ALA A 69 4.18 4.28 -3.32
C ALA A 69 4.95 4.83 -2.10
N LYS A 70 5.02 6.16 -1.95
CA LYS A 70 5.65 6.81 -0.78
C LYS A 70 4.90 6.50 0.51
N ASP A 71 3.57 6.54 0.49
CA ASP A 71 2.74 6.22 1.67
C ASP A 71 2.93 4.77 2.10
N LEU A 72 2.98 3.83 1.15
CA LEU A 72 3.29 2.42 1.41
C LEU A 72 4.64 2.22 2.07
N LEU A 73 5.70 2.78 1.48
CA LEU A 73 7.04 2.69 2.06
C LEU A 73 7.08 3.30 3.46
N LYS A 74 6.40 4.43 3.68
CA LYS A 74 6.34 5.07 5.00
C LYS A 74 5.66 4.17 6.03
N LYS A 75 4.56 3.51 5.68
CA LYS A 75 3.88 2.54 6.56
C LYS A 75 4.81 1.38 6.92
N TRP A 76 5.49 0.81 5.93
CA TRP A 76 6.41 -0.30 6.12
C TRP A 76 7.66 0.04 6.93
N ILE A 77 8.18 1.27 6.79
CA ILE A 77 9.34 1.75 7.55
C ILE A 77 8.93 2.19 8.97
N SER A 78 7.69 2.66 9.16
CA SER A 78 7.21 3.16 10.47
C SER A 78 6.95 2.04 11.48
N GLU A 79 6.81 0.79 11.06
CA GLU A 79 6.77 -0.37 11.95
C GLU A 79 8.19 -0.95 12.08
N PRO A 80 9.06 -0.35 12.92
CA PRO A 80 9.23 -0.91 14.27
C PRO A 80 9.52 0.14 15.36
N ASN A 81 9.02 1.39 15.25
CA ASN A 81 9.07 2.30 16.41
C ASN A 81 8.03 3.44 16.36
N LYS A 82 6.87 3.21 16.99
CA LYS A 82 6.03 4.27 17.59
C LYS A 82 5.54 3.84 18.97
N ASN A 83 6.47 3.63 19.89
CA ASN A 83 6.23 3.94 21.31
C ASN A 83 6.84 5.30 21.64
N GLY A 84 6.29 6.32 20.96
CA GLY A 84 6.43 7.72 21.32
C GLY A 84 5.03 8.31 21.44
N HIS A 85 4.27 7.81 22.43
CA HIS A 85 3.01 8.40 22.85
C HIS A 85 3.35 9.74 23.52
N SER A 86 3.60 10.79 22.74
CA SER A 86 3.66 12.15 23.29
C SER A 86 2.24 12.55 23.68
N MET A 87 1.98 12.40 24.97
CA MET A 87 0.80 12.85 25.68
C MET A 87 0.66 14.39 25.54
N ASN A 88 -0.27 14.83 24.69
CA ASN A 88 -0.95 16.15 24.71
C ASN A 88 -1.87 16.22 23.47
N GLY A 89 -3.18 16.40 23.52
CA GLY A 89 -4.01 17.01 24.53
C GLY A 89 -5.01 17.91 23.80
N LYS A 90 -6.18 17.36 23.42
CA LYS A 90 -7.52 17.99 23.38
C LYS A 90 -8.50 17.20 22.51
N LEU A 91 -9.56 16.75 23.18
CA LEU A 91 -10.81 16.27 22.60
C LEU A 91 -11.47 17.42 21.84
N ASN A 92 -11.48 17.35 20.50
CA ASN A 92 -12.39 18.16 19.69
C ASN A 92 -13.41 17.23 19.03
N THR A 93 -14.50 16.98 19.74
CA THR A 93 -15.70 16.32 19.23
C THR A 93 -16.56 17.32 18.46
N ASN A 94 -16.27 17.56 17.18
CA ASN A 94 -17.23 18.23 16.29
C ASN A 94 -17.76 17.27 15.22
N LYS A 95 -18.84 16.61 15.64
CA LYS A 95 -19.89 15.98 14.85
C LYS A 95 -20.36 16.92 13.73
N SER A 96 -20.07 16.58 12.48
CA SER A 96 -21.00 16.65 11.33
C SER A 96 -20.27 16.47 10.01
N THR A 97 -20.39 15.28 9.42
CA THR A 97 -20.32 15.13 7.96
C THR A 97 -21.20 13.96 7.56
N LYS A 98 -22.40 14.34 7.12
CA LYS A 98 -23.26 13.71 6.12
C LYS A 98 -22.71 12.38 5.58
N LYS A 99 -23.45 11.28 5.86
CA LYS A 99 -23.31 9.98 5.21
C LYS A 99 -23.12 10.18 3.70
N ARG A 100 -21.97 9.77 3.16
CA ARG A 100 -21.87 9.42 1.74
C ARG A 100 -21.88 7.89 1.64
N LYS A 101 -22.80 7.42 0.81
CA LYS A 101 -23.10 6.03 0.49
C LYS A 101 -22.17 5.57 -0.63
N SER A 102 -22.08 4.25 -0.76
CA SER A 102 -21.42 3.50 -1.85
C SER A 102 -19.91 3.36 -1.71
N ASN A 103 -19.47 2.47 -0.81
CA ASN A 103 -18.28 1.68 -1.12
C ASN A 103 -18.77 0.57 -2.05
N GLU A 104 -18.43 0.72 -3.33
CA GLU A 104 -18.63 -0.30 -4.33
C GLU A 104 -18.12 -1.66 -3.83
N ASP A 105 -18.93 -2.64 -4.13
CA ASP A 105 -18.61 -4.04 -4.28
C ASP A 105 -17.28 -4.18 -5.05
N PHE A 106 -16.14 -4.29 -4.36
CA PHE A 106 -14.90 -4.76 -4.96
C PHE A 106 -14.94 -6.29 -5.06
N SER A 107 -15.93 -6.79 -5.80
CA SER A 107 -15.82 -8.08 -6.45
C SER A 107 -14.86 -7.92 -7.62
N ASN A 108 -13.68 -8.55 -7.57
CA ASN A 108 -13.35 -9.54 -8.59
C ASN A 108 -11.96 -10.17 -8.43
N GLU A 109 -12.01 -11.50 -8.54
CA GLU A 109 -10.98 -12.45 -8.93
C GLU A 109 -10.25 -13.18 -7.80
N ALA A 110 -10.28 -14.51 -7.95
CA ALA A 110 -9.80 -15.62 -7.12
C ALA A 110 -8.43 -15.48 -6.46
#